data_AF-A0A7W7SEV0-F1
#
_entry.id   AF-A0A7W7SEV0-F1
#
_cell.length_a   1.000
_cell.length_b   1.000
_cell.length_c   1.000
_cell.angle_alpha   90.00
_cell.angle_beta   90.00
_cell.angle_gamma   90.00
#
_symmetry.space_group_name_H-M   'P 1'
#
loop_
_entity.id
_entity.type
_entity.pdbx_description
1 polymer ?
#
loop_
_entity_poly.entity_id
_entity_poly.type
_entity_poly.pdbx_seq_one_letter_code
_entity_poly.pdbx_strand_id
1 'polypeptide(L)'
;MTITPQPSSVYFVDDSGDSRKLAVLGWVEVDLDSSPSGLDTVLSGWQTFRAELQADPYLNILPSDGLHAVDLAAGRGRPVYGVVRPLGSSAKQPYRDVIRRALVAIDSLVGVRVGSAYRVGEPGDSFGRTKQDLYEALVQHLNDRHAAAGTYASVVFDGNGTESGLRGAHRRLRGPRHIIGGPHLIPARDHDLLQMADLVAYVAFQELTRDERRRFLWDLLTGLIREAEGPLRL
;
A
#
# COMPACT_ATOMS: atom_id res chain seq x y z
N MET A 1 13.27 27.03 -23.55
CA MET A 1 12.80 25.65 -23.40
C MET A 1 12.51 25.41 -21.93
N THR A 2 11.25 25.23 -21.56
CA THR A 2 10.87 24.82 -20.21
C THR A 2 11.10 23.31 -20.10
N ILE A 3 12.11 22.91 -19.34
CA ILE A 3 12.32 21.50 -19.02
C ILE A 3 11.20 21.11 -18.05
N THR A 4 10.31 20.22 -18.47
CA THR A 4 9.35 19.60 -17.56
C THR A 4 10.15 18.71 -16.60
N PRO A 5 10.12 18.96 -15.28
CA PRO A 5 10.83 18.11 -14.33
C PRO A 5 10.32 16.67 -14.45
N GLN A 6 11.23 15.71 -14.46
CA GLN A 6 10.90 14.29 -14.44
C GLN A 6 10.81 13.81 -12.98
N PRO A 7 9.84 12.96 -12.64
CA PRO A 7 9.78 12.38 -11.30
C PRO A 7 10.96 11.44 -11.08
N SER A 8 11.64 11.57 -9.94
CA SER A 8 12.62 10.61 -9.44
C SER A 8 11.94 9.46 -8.70
N SER A 9 10.65 9.58 -8.37
CA SER A 9 9.92 8.55 -7.61
C SER A 9 8.43 8.52 -7.96
N VAL A 10 7.80 7.36 -7.80
CA VAL A 10 6.36 7.17 -7.94
C VAL A 10 5.81 6.54 -6.67
N TYR A 11 4.75 7.12 -6.12
CA TYR A 11 4.02 6.55 -4.98
C TYR A 11 2.80 5.81 -5.47
N PHE A 12 2.67 4.55 -5.05
CA PHE A 12 1.46 3.75 -5.18
C PHE A 12 0.77 3.75 -3.84
N VAL A 13 -0.45 4.27 -3.77
CA VAL A 13 -1.16 4.53 -2.52
C VAL A 13 -2.50 3.80 -2.51
N ASP A 14 -2.82 3.16 -1.39
CA ASP A 14 -4.13 2.57 -1.15
C ASP A 14 -4.66 3.01 0.22
N ASP A 15 -5.98 2.91 0.42
CA ASP A 15 -6.66 3.24 1.66
C ASP A 15 -7.16 2.03 2.43
N SER A 16 -7.07 2.16 3.75
CA SER A 16 -7.75 1.30 4.70
C SER A 16 -8.43 2.15 5.76
N GLY A 17 -9.20 1.52 6.63
CA GLY A 17 -9.90 2.23 7.67
C GLY A 17 -11.16 1.55 8.15
N ASP A 18 -11.81 2.21 9.09
CA ASP A 18 -13.19 1.90 9.48
C ASP A 18 -14.12 3.03 9.07
N SER A 19 -15.38 2.67 8.80
CA SER A 19 -16.42 3.64 8.44
C SER A 19 -16.77 4.62 9.56
N ARG A 20 -16.15 4.50 10.74
CA ARG A 20 -16.51 5.25 11.93
C ARG A 20 -15.63 6.47 12.11
N LYS A 21 -14.30 6.32 12.14
CA LYS A 21 -13.38 7.42 12.45
C LYS A 21 -11.97 7.29 11.90
N LEU A 22 -11.45 6.09 11.66
CA LEU A 22 -10.03 5.93 11.34
C LEU A 22 -9.85 5.75 9.84
N ALA A 23 -9.20 6.72 9.18
CA ALA A 23 -8.67 6.57 7.84
C ALA A 23 -7.17 6.29 7.91
N VAL A 24 -6.70 5.37 7.07
CA VAL A 24 -5.29 5.00 6.93
C VAL A 24 -4.95 5.00 5.45
N LEU A 25 -3.82 5.58 5.09
CA LEU A 25 -3.23 5.44 3.77
C LEU A 25 -1.92 4.67 3.92
N GLY A 26 -1.73 3.64 3.11
CA GLY A 26 -0.46 2.95 2.94
C GLY A 26 0.13 3.29 1.58
N TRP A 27 1.46 3.38 1.49
CA TRP A 27 2.12 3.60 0.21
C TRP A 27 3.34 2.72 0.00
N VAL A 28 3.63 2.51 -1.27
CA VAL A 28 4.89 1.98 -1.81
C VAL A 28 5.49 3.06 -2.70
N GLU A 29 6.65 3.57 -2.33
CA GLU A 29 7.45 4.48 -3.14
C GLU A 29 8.46 3.66 -3.94
N VAL A 30 8.45 3.82 -5.26
CA VAL A 30 9.45 3.27 -6.17
C VAL A 30 10.39 4.39 -6.60
N ASP A 31 11.68 4.22 -6.32
CA ASP A 31 12.75 5.10 -6.77
C ASP A 31 13.09 4.79 -8.24
N LEU A 32 12.92 5.80 -9.11
CA LEU A 32 13.18 5.71 -10.54
C LEU A 32 14.63 6.04 -10.92
N ASP A 33 15.39 6.71 -10.05
CA ASP A 33 16.78 7.12 -10.32
C ASP A 33 17.77 6.01 -9.95
N SER A 34 17.38 5.12 -9.04
CA SER A 34 18.23 4.03 -8.54
C SER A 34 18.63 2.97 -9.59
N SER A 35 17.94 2.91 -10.76
CA SER A 35 18.32 2.08 -11.90
C SER A 35 17.58 2.50 -13.18
N PRO A 36 18.18 2.41 -14.39
CA PRO A 36 17.48 2.58 -15.66
C PRO A 36 16.23 1.70 -15.83
N SER A 37 16.10 0.65 -15.01
CA SER A 37 15.02 -0.32 -14.95
C SER A 37 14.39 -0.42 -13.56
N GLY A 38 14.38 0.66 -12.76
CA GLY A 38 13.92 0.64 -11.36
C GLY A 38 12.57 -0.05 -11.17
N LEU A 39 11.57 0.38 -11.95
CA LEU A 39 10.24 -0.23 -11.94
C LEU A 39 10.24 -1.71 -12.35
N ASP A 40 10.97 -2.07 -13.41
CA ASP A 40 11.05 -3.46 -13.89
C ASP A 40 11.70 -4.38 -12.86
N THR A 41 12.68 -3.87 -12.11
CA THR A 41 13.38 -4.61 -11.05
C THR A 41 12.42 -4.93 -9.92
N VAL A 42 11.65 -3.93 -9.46
CA VAL A 42 10.62 -4.09 -8.44
C VAL A 42 9.55 -5.08 -8.89
N LEU A 43 9.04 -4.91 -10.11
CA LEU A 43 8.02 -5.81 -10.67
C LEU A 43 8.53 -7.24 -10.85
N SER A 44 9.78 -7.44 -11.28
CA SER A 44 10.39 -8.77 -11.42
C SER A 44 10.57 -9.46 -10.06
N GLY A 45 10.97 -8.72 -9.03
CA GLY A 45 11.06 -9.24 -7.67
C GLY A 45 9.69 -9.67 -7.15
N TRP A 46 8.67 -8.84 -7.38
CA TRP A 46 7.30 -9.21 -7.03
C TRP A 46 6.79 -10.43 -7.80
N GLN A 47 7.02 -10.51 -9.10
CA GLN A 47 6.65 -11.66 -9.93
C GLN A 47 7.32 -12.95 -9.44
N THR A 48 8.56 -12.86 -8.96
CA THR A 48 9.26 -13.98 -8.32
C THR A 48 8.52 -14.46 -7.09
N PHE A 49 8.15 -13.55 -6.17
CA PHE A 49 7.32 -13.87 -5.01
C PHE A 49 5.98 -14.52 -5.44
N ARG A 50 5.35 -14.01 -6.49
CA ARG A 50 4.09 -14.56 -7.01
C ARG A 50 4.25 -15.98 -7.56
N ALA A 51 5.36 -16.27 -8.24
CA ALA A 51 5.70 -17.62 -8.68
C ALA A 51 5.93 -18.58 -7.49
N GLU A 52 6.54 -18.10 -6.40
CA GLU A 52 6.70 -18.89 -5.18
C GLU A 52 5.37 -19.21 -4.49
N LEU A 53 4.39 -18.30 -4.52
CA LEU A 53 3.04 -18.60 -4.03
C LEU A 53 2.36 -19.68 -4.85
N GLN A 54 2.55 -19.66 -6.18
CA GLN A 54 1.98 -20.65 -7.09
C GLN A 54 2.64 -22.03 -6.93
N ALA A 55 3.95 -22.07 -6.68
CA ALA A 55 4.71 -23.31 -6.51
C ALA A 55 4.45 -23.99 -5.16
N ASP A 56 3.88 -23.26 -4.19
CA ASP A 56 3.58 -23.79 -2.87
C ASP A 56 2.41 -24.79 -2.93
N PRO A 57 2.63 -26.08 -2.60
CA PRO A 57 1.60 -27.11 -2.70
C PRO A 57 0.43 -26.89 -1.73
N TYR A 58 0.58 -26.02 -0.73
CA TYR A 58 -0.47 -25.66 0.22
C TYR A 58 -1.29 -24.44 -0.20
N LEU A 59 -0.95 -23.81 -1.33
CA LEU A 59 -1.63 -22.62 -1.86
C LEU A 59 -2.21 -22.90 -3.25
N ASN A 60 -3.28 -22.18 -3.59
CA ASN A 60 -3.87 -22.18 -4.93
C ASN A 60 -4.01 -20.73 -5.40
N ILE A 61 -2.89 -20.02 -5.44
CA ILE A 61 -2.81 -18.61 -5.82
C ILE A 61 -2.04 -18.54 -7.14
N LEU A 62 -2.72 -18.16 -8.21
CA LEU A 62 -2.10 -17.93 -9.51
C LEU A 62 -1.42 -16.56 -9.54
N PRO A 63 -0.40 -16.36 -10.39
CA PRO A 63 0.27 -15.06 -10.55
C PRO A 63 -0.65 -13.92 -10.97
N SER A 64 -1.83 -14.21 -11.53
CA SER A 64 -2.84 -13.21 -11.91
C SER A 64 -3.91 -12.96 -10.84
N ASP A 65 -3.91 -13.69 -9.72
CA ASP A 65 -4.95 -13.54 -8.69
C ASP A 65 -4.70 -12.36 -7.76
N GLY A 66 -5.63 -11.41 -7.67
CA GLY A 66 -5.50 -10.28 -6.75
C GLY A 66 -5.24 -10.71 -5.29
N LEU A 67 -4.23 -10.10 -4.67
CA LEU A 67 -3.90 -10.27 -3.25
C LEU A 67 -4.58 -9.20 -2.41
N HIS A 68 -5.89 -9.34 -2.20
CA HIS A 68 -6.63 -8.42 -1.33
C HIS A 68 -6.37 -8.74 0.14
N ALA A 69 -5.74 -7.80 0.85
CA ALA A 69 -5.28 -7.98 2.23
C ALA A 69 -6.42 -8.35 3.19
N VAL A 70 -7.57 -7.69 3.05
CA VAL A 70 -8.79 -7.97 3.82
C VAL A 70 -9.27 -9.41 3.65
N ASP A 71 -9.24 -9.92 2.42
CA ASP A 71 -9.69 -11.27 2.10
C ASP A 71 -8.70 -12.32 2.59
N LEU A 72 -7.41 -12.13 2.34
CA LEU A 72 -6.36 -13.00 2.87
C LEU A 72 -6.45 -13.08 4.40
N ALA A 73 -6.59 -11.94 5.09
CA ALA A 73 -6.72 -11.94 6.54
C ALA A 73 -7.98 -12.68 7.02
N ALA A 74 -9.08 -12.61 6.26
CA ALA A 74 -10.31 -13.34 6.52
C ALA A 74 -10.20 -14.86 6.25
N GLY A 75 -9.18 -15.29 5.51
CA GLY A 75 -9.07 -16.65 4.96
C GLY A 75 -9.97 -16.85 3.74
N ARG A 76 -10.19 -15.78 2.96
CA ARG A 76 -10.97 -15.75 1.72
C ARG A 76 -10.03 -15.56 0.53
N GLY A 77 -10.56 -15.77 -0.67
CA GLY A 77 -9.82 -15.82 -1.93
C GLY A 77 -9.95 -17.20 -2.55
N ARG A 78 -8.91 -17.69 -3.22
CA ARG A 78 -8.94 -19.03 -3.81
C ARG A 78 -8.79 -20.12 -2.73
N PRO A 79 -9.75 -21.05 -2.63
CA PRO A 79 -9.70 -22.14 -1.66
C PRO A 79 -8.64 -23.19 -2.03
N VAL A 80 -8.00 -23.74 -0.99
CA VAL A 80 -7.16 -24.93 -1.07
C VAL A 80 -8.07 -26.15 -0.86
N TYR A 81 -8.31 -26.92 -1.91
CA TYR A 81 -8.96 -28.24 -1.80
C TYR A 81 -7.89 -29.33 -1.86
N GLY A 82 -8.01 -30.36 -1.01
CA GLY A 82 -7.28 -31.63 -1.18
C GLY A 82 -5.95 -31.78 -0.43
N VAL A 83 -5.45 -30.77 0.27
CA VAL A 83 -4.20 -30.90 1.05
C VAL A 83 -4.52 -31.27 2.50
N VAL A 84 -4.02 -32.42 2.96
CA VAL A 84 -4.12 -32.86 4.36
C VAL A 84 -3.33 -31.87 5.21
N ARG A 85 -4.03 -31.14 6.08
CA ARG A 85 -3.41 -30.18 6.98
C ARG A 85 -2.91 -30.87 8.25
N PRO A 86 -1.78 -30.43 8.83
CA PRO A 86 -1.37 -30.90 10.14
C PRO A 86 -2.47 -30.73 11.18
N LEU A 87 -2.63 -31.71 12.07
CA LEU A 87 -3.63 -31.67 13.13
C LEU A 87 -3.44 -30.39 13.98
N GLY A 88 -4.53 -29.65 14.22
CA GLY A 88 -4.49 -28.40 15.00
C GLY A 88 -4.13 -27.13 14.23
N SER A 89 -3.83 -27.23 12.92
CA SER A 89 -3.59 -26.04 12.10
C SER A 89 -4.89 -25.36 11.66
N SER A 90 -4.92 -24.02 11.74
CA SER A 90 -6.10 -23.24 11.33
C SER A 90 -6.29 -23.29 9.81
N ALA A 91 -7.55 -23.43 9.37
CA ALA A 91 -7.92 -23.32 7.96
C ALA A 91 -7.46 -21.98 7.32
N LYS A 92 -7.30 -20.93 8.14
CA LYS A 92 -6.90 -19.59 7.72
C LYS A 92 -5.38 -19.38 7.69
N GLN A 93 -4.60 -20.27 8.30
CA GLN A 93 -3.16 -20.06 8.48
C GLN A 93 -2.41 -19.80 7.17
N PRO A 94 -2.64 -20.56 6.07
CA PRO A 94 -1.93 -20.32 4.82
C PRO A 94 -2.15 -18.90 4.27
N TYR A 95 -3.37 -18.38 4.34
CA TYR A 95 -3.69 -17.02 3.87
C TYR A 95 -2.99 -15.94 4.70
N ARG A 96 -2.84 -16.17 6.01
CA ARG A 96 -2.11 -15.25 6.90
C ARG A 96 -0.61 -15.28 6.62
N ASP A 97 -0.08 -16.45 6.31
CA ASP A 97 1.32 -16.61 5.94
C ASP A 97 1.62 -15.95 4.58
N VAL A 98 0.65 -15.88 3.66
CA VAL A 98 0.78 -15.08 2.42
C VAL A 98 1.01 -13.60 2.75
N ILE A 99 0.26 -13.01 3.68
CA ILE A 99 0.47 -11.61 4.09
C ILE A 99 1.88 -11.41 4.63
N ARG A 100 2.34 -12.29 5.54
CA ARG A 100 3.69 -12.22 6.09
C ARG A 100 4.76 -12.32 5.00
N ARG A 101 4.64 -13.32 4.11
CA ARG A 101 5.58 -13.51 3.00
C ARG A 101 5.58 -12.33 2.03
N ALA A 102 4.42 -11.73 1.78
CA ALA A 102 4.32 -10.54 0.93
C ALA A 102 5.05 -9.34 1.55
N LEU A 103 4.90 -9.08 2.85
CA LEU A 103 5.64 -8.00 3.53
C LEU A 103 7.16 -8.24 3.52
N VAL A 104 7.59 -9.49 3.73
CA VAL A 104 9.02 -9.88 3.60
C VAL A 104 9.52 -9.68 2.17
N ALA A 105 8.73 -10.05 1.17
CA ALA A 105 9.07 -9.83 -0.23
C ALA A 105 9.24 -8.33 -0.49
N ILE A 106 8.31 -7.49 -0.01
CA ILE A 106 8.38 -6.02 -0.13
C ILE A 106 9.65 -5.45 0.54
N ASP A 107 10.00 -5.87 1.77
CA ASP A 107 11.25 -5.44 2.46
C ASP A 107 12.51 -5.79 1.64
N SER A 108 12.45 -6.84 0.83
CA SER A 108 13.59 -7.29 0.01
C SER A 108 13.73 -6.59 -1.34
N LEU A 109 12.75 -5.76 -1.75
CA LEU A 109 12.78 -5.09 -3.04
C LEU A 109 13.73 -3.88 -3.01
N VAL A 110 14.76 -3.92 -3.86
CA VAL A 110 15.68 -2.78 -4.04
C VAL A 110 14.94 -1.62 -4.73
N GLY A 111 15.16 -0.40 -4.22
CA GLY A 111 14.52 0.80 -4.76
C GLY A 111 13.07 0.98 -4.30
N VAL A 112 12.61 0.19 -3.32
CA VAL A 112 11.31 0.34 -2.69
C VAL A 112 11.45 0.91 -1.28
N ARG A 113 10.62 1.92 -0.98
CA ARG A 113 10.33 2.33 0.39
C ARG A 113 8.84 2.21 0.62
N VAL A 114 8.43 1.98 1.86
CA VAL A 114 7.01 1.93 2.21
C VAL A 114 6.73 2.84 3.38
N GLY A 115 5.46 3.22 3.51
CA GLY A 115 5.02 3.85 4.74
C GLY A 115 3.52 3.89 4.87
N SER A 116 3.06 4.45 5.98
CA SER A 116 1.66 4.66 6.25
C SER A 116 1.41 5.95 7.01
N ALA A 117 0.22 6.50 6.83
CA ALA A 117 -0.27 7.66 7.55
C ALA A 117 -1.72 7.43 7.95
N TYR A 118 -2.16 8.05 9.04
CA TYR A 118 -3.52 7.92 9.52
C TYR A 118 -4.07 9.24 10.03
N ARG A 119 -5.40 9.31 10.00
CA ARG A 119 -6.18 10.39 10.60
C ARG A 119 -7.39 9.83 11.30
N VAL A 120 -7.67 10.38 12.48
CA VAL A 120 -8.92 10.12 13.21
C VAL A 120 -9.86 11.28 12.93
N GLY A 121 -11.04 11.00 12.39
CA GLY A 121 -12.09 11.97 12.13
C GLY A 121 -12.75 12.47 13.42
N GLU A 122 -13.23 13.71 13.38
CA GLU A 122 -13.97 14.29 14.49
C GLU A 122 -15.40 13.73 14.53
N PRO A 123 -16.08 13.78 15.70
CA PRO A 123 -17.49 13.41 15.78
C PRO A 123 -18.35 14.16 14.75
N GLY A 124 -19.02 13.42 13.86
CA GLY A 124 -19.87 13.98 12.80
C GLY A 124 -19.20 14.07 11.43
N ASP A 125 -17.88 13.85 11.33
CA ASP A 125 -17.21 13.73 10.04
C ASP A 125 -17.62 12.44 9.32
N SER A 126 -17.75 12.53 7.99
CA SER A 126 -17.86 11.34 7.16
C SER A 126 -16.48 10.73 6.92
N PHE A 127 -16.39 9.40 6.85
CA PHE A 127 -15.15 8.70 6.51
C PHE A 127 -14.51 9.25 5.22
N GLY A 128 -15.33 9.54 4.20
CA GLY A 128 -14.86 10.13 2.94
C GLY A 128 -14.18 11.48 3.12
N ARG A 129 -14.66 12.33 4.04
CA ARG A 129 -14.02 13.60 4.38
C ARG A 129 -12.71 13.36 5.12
N THR A 130 -12.70 12.50 6.15
CA THR A 130 -11.48 12.15 6.89
C THR A 130 -10.39 11.61 5.97
N LYS A 131 -10.75 10.73 5.03
CA LYS A 131 -9.83 10.19 4.01
C LYS A 131 -9.28 11.29 3.09
N GLN A 132 -10.14 12.19 2.61
CA GLN A 132 -9.71 13.30 1.75
C GLN A 132 -8.75 14.25 2.47
N ASP A 133 -9.04 14.57 3.73
CA ASP A 133 -8.18 15.43 4.54
C ASP A 133 -6.83 14.75 4.84
N LEU A 134 -6.84 13.44 5.12
CA LEU A 134 -5.62 12.65 5.27
C LEU A 134 -4.80 12.62 3.99
N TYR A 135 -5.45 12.42 2.84
CA TYR A 135 -4.77 12.44 1.55
C TYR A 135 -4.15 13.81 1.25
N GLU A 136 -4.86 14.91 1.51
CA GLU A 136 -4.31 16.25 1.35
C GLU A 136 -3.08 16.49 2.22
N ALA A 137 -3.12 16.06 3.48
CA ALA A 137 -1.97 16.14 4.38
C ALA A 137 -0.80 15.26 3.91
N LEU A 138 -1.07 14.03 3.43
CA LEU A 138 -0.05 13.14 2.88
C LEU A 138 0.64 13.75 1.66
N VAL A 139 -0.12 14.22 0.66
CA VAL A 139 0.49 14.78 -0.56
C VAL A 139 1.29 16.05 -0.22
N GLN A 140 0.85 16.86 0.75
CA GLN A 140 1.65 18.01 1.22
C GLN A 140 2.95 17.55 1.90
N HIS A 141 2.90 16.55 2.78
CA HIS A 141 4.09 15.96 3.40
C HIS A 141 5.10 15.46 2.37
N LEU A 142 4.63 14.71 1.37
CA LEU A 142 5.49 14.23 0.27
C LEU A 142 6.04 15.38 -0.58
N ASN A 143 5.23 16.40 -0.87
CA ASN A 143 5.67 17.60 -1.58
C ASN A 143 6.81 18.30 -0.86
N ASP A 144 6.68 18.48 0.46
CA ASP A 144 7.68 19.16 1.28
C ASP A 144 8.98 18.34 1.38
N ARG A 145 8.86 17.00 1.47
CA ARG A 145 10.01 16.08 1.42
C ARG A 145 10.79 16.20 0.11
N HIS A 146 10.09 16.15 -1.03
CA HIS A 146 10.73 16.28 -2.34
C HIS A 146 11.25 17.70 -2.60
N ALA A 147 10.59 18.73 -2.06
CA ALA A 147 11.09 20.10 -2.10
C ALA A 147 12.42 20.24 -1.34
N ALA A 148 12.50 19.67 -0.14
CA ALA A 148 13.73 19.67 0.67
C ALA A 148 14.90 18.91 -0.02
N ALA A 149 14.58 17.85 -0.78
CA ALA A 149 15.57 17.08 -1.53
C ALA A 149 15.87 17.65 -2.93
N GLY A 150 15.13 18.66 -3.40
CA GLY A 150 15.24 19.17 -4.76
C GLY A 150 14.82 18.17 -5.85
N THR A 151 14.01 17.17 -5.50
CA THR A 151 13.54 16.10 -6.39
C THR A 151 12.05 16.26 -6.70
N TYR A 152 11.49 15.38 -7.54
CA TYR A 152 10.07 15.41 -7.89
C TYR A 152 9.47 14.02 -7.84
N ALA A 153 8.16 13.92 -7.64
CA ALA A 153 7.46 12.64 -7.67
C ALA A 153 6.05 12.73 -8.26
N SER A 154 5.48 11.58 -8.57
CA SER A 154 4.07 11.44 -8.97
C SER A 154 3.34 10.46 -8.03
N VAL A 155 2.00 10.53 -8.05
CA VAL A 155 1.14 9.68 -7.20
C VAL A 155 0.17 8.89 -8.07
N VAL A 156 0.17 7.58 -7.88
CA VAL A 156 -0.82 6.62 -8.33
C VAL A 156 -1.61 6.18 -7.10
N PHE A 157 -2.93 6.20 -7.19
CA PHE A 157 -3.81 5.92 -6.06
C PHE A 157 -4.86 4.89 -6.49
N ASP A 158 -5.18 3.91 -5.62
CA ASP A 158 -6.25 2.96 -5.90
C ASP A 158 -7.60 3.66 -6.02
N GLY A 159 -8.19 3.60 -7.20
CA GLY A 159 -9.47 4.22 -7.45
C GLY A 159 -9.98 3.96 -8.85
N ASN A 160 -11.29 4.13 -9.01
CA ASN A 160 -11.98 3.92 -10.28
C ASN A 160 -12.14 5.20 -11.11
N GLY A 161 -11.48 6.29 -10.70
CA GLY A 161 -11.54 7.58 -11.37
C GLY A 161 -12.63 8.52 -10.90
N THR A 162 -13.52 8.08 -9.99
CA THR A 162 -14.69 8.86 -9.55
C THR A 162 -14.42 9.74 -8.32
N GLU A 163 -13.35 9.52 -7.56
CA GLU A 163 -12.98 10.38 -6.42
C GLU A 163 -12.47 11.77 -6.84
N SER A 164 -13.40 12.73 -6.98
CA SER A 164 -13.07 14.13 -7.26
C SER A 164 -12.29 14.82 -6.13
N GLY A 165 -12.47 14.36 -4.89
CA GLY A 165 -11.80 14.89 -3.70
C GLY A 165 -10.27 14.77 -3.75
N LEU A 166 -9.75 13.63 -4.20
CA LEU A 166 -8.31 13.37 -4.32
C LEU A 166 -7.67 14.31 -5.35
N ARG A 167 -8.34 14.53 -6.48
CA ARG A 167 -7.89 15.52 -7.49
C ARG A 167 -7.91 16.94 -6.94
N GLY A 168 -8.87 17.25 -6.07
CA GLY A 168 -8.95 18.52 -5.36
C GLY A 168 -7.74 18.78 -4.48
N ALA A 169 -7.25 17.77 -3.75
CA ALA A 169 -6.08 17.88 -2.88
C ALA A 169 -4.81 18.31 -3.63
N HIS A 170 -4.52 17.70 -4.79
CA HIS A 170 -3.37 18.12 -5.62
C HIS A 170 -3.44 19.57 -6.10
N ARG A 171 -4.66 20.06 -6.37
CA ARG A 171 -4.85 21.47 -6.76
C ARG A 171 -4.63 22.43 -5.58
N ARG A 172 -4.86 21.99 -4.35
CA ARG A 172 -4.73 22.81 -3.13
C ARG A 172 -3.34 22.79 -2.49
N LEU A 173 -2.42 21.93 -2.94
CA LEU A 173 -1.03 21.92 -2.50
C LEU A 173 -0.45 23.34 -2.47
N ARG A 174 0.32 23.65 -1.44
CA ARG A 174 0.91 24.96 -1.20
C ARG A 174 2.39 24.96 -1.59
N GLY A 175 2.92 26.14 -1.93
CA GLY A 175 4.33 26.30 -2.27
C GLY A 175 4.74 25.73 -3.64
N PRO A 176 6.05 25.63 -3.90
CA PRO A 176 6.59 25.01 -5.11
C PRO A 176 6.09 23.57 -5.28
N ARG A 177 5.73 23.21 -6.52
CA ARG A 177 5.23 21.88 -6.86
C ARG A 177 6.38 20.91 -7.05
N HIS A 178 6.52 19.98 -6.12
CA HIS A 178 7.42 18.84 -6.21
C HIS A 178 6.66 17.52 -6.36
N ILE A 179 5.35 17.50 -6.08
CA ILE A 179 4.45 16.48 -6.62
C ILE A 179 3.90 16.97 -7.97
N ILE A 180 4.20 16.22 -9.02
CA ILE A 180 3.86 16.54 -10.41
C ILE A 180 2.46 16.01 -10.72
N GLY A 181 1.66 16.84 -11.40
CA GLY A 181 0.36 16.44 -11.93
C GLY A 181 -0.72 16.22 -10.85
N GLY A 182 -1.76 15.50 -11.25
CA GLY A 182 -2.82 15.02 -10.36
C GLY A 182 -2.64 13.52 -10.05
N PRO A 183 -3.47 12.95 -9.16
CA PRO A 183 -3.40 11.53 -8.90
C PRO A 183 -3.85 10.74 -10.13
N HIS A 184 -3.09 9.71 -10.46
CA HIS A 184 -3.48 8.68 -11.41
C HIS A 184 -4.31 7.63 -10.67
N LEU A 185 -5.60 7.56 -10.98
CA LEU A 185 -6.54 6.64 -10.32
C LEU A 185 -6.64 5.37 -11.15
N ILE A 186 -6.19 4.24 -10.60
CA ILE A 186 -6.15 2.94 -11.26
C ILE A 186 -6.66 1.88 -10.28
N PRO A 187 -7.48 0.89 -10.69
CA PRO A 187 -7.94 -0.16 -9.79
C PRO A 187 -6.80 -1.10 -9.35
N ALA A 188 -6.66 -1.35 -8.04
CA ALA A 188 -5.63 -2.21 -7.47
C ALA A 188 -5.70 -3.67 -7.95
N ARG A 189 -6.92 -4.17 -8.24
CA ARG A 189 -7.12 -5.55 -8.70
C ARG A 189 -6.29 -5.93 -9.94
N ASP A 190 -5.92 -4.93 -10.74
CA ASP A 190 -5.19 -5.10 -12.00
C ASP A 190 -3.76 -4.53 -11.92
N HIS A 191 -3.27 -4.16 -10.72
CA HIS A 191 -1.99 -3.45 -10.56
C HIS A 191 -1.18 -3.90 -9.32
N ASP A 192 -0.09 -4.63 -9.55
CA ASP A 192 0.74 -5.25 -8.51
C ASP A 192 1.20 -4.29 -7.41
N LEU A 193 1.70 -3.10 -7.78
CA LEU A 193 2.21 -2.12 -6.79
C LEU A 193 1.09 -1.53 -5.92
N LEU A 194 -0.14 -1.47 -6.43
CA LEU A 194 -1.28 -1.05 -5.61
C LEU A 194 -1.72 -2.18 -4.69
N GLN A 195 -1.60 -3.45 -5.09
CA GLN A 195 -1.83 -4.57 -4.16
C GLN A 195 -0.78 -4.64 -3.04
N MET A 196 0.47 -4.25 -3.31
CA MET A 196 1.45 -4.03 -2.25
C MET A 196 1.01 -2.91 -1.31
N ALA A 197 0.52 -1.79 -1.85
CA ALA A 197 0.02 -0.68 -1.05
C ALA A 197 -1.23 -1.07 -0.21
N ASP A 198 -2.14 -1.90 -0.73
CA ASP A 198 -3.27 -2.50 0.01
C ASP A 198 -2.77 -3.27 1.24
N LEU A 199 -1.76 -4.13 1.06
CA LEU A 199 -1.15 -4.87 2.16
C LEU A 199 -0.57 -3.93 3.23
N VAL A 200 0.18 -2.91 2.82
CA VAL A 200 0.75 -1.91 3.73
C VAL A 200 -0.35 -1.16 4.48
N ALA A 201 -1.37 -0.64 3.76
CA ALA A 201 -2.47 0.12 4.32
C ALA A 201 -3.29 -0.71 5.32
N TYR A 202 -3.63 -1.95 4.94
CA TYR A 202 -4.41 -2.83 5.79
C TYR A 202 -3.65 -3.28 7.03
N VAL A 203 -2.37 -3.63 6.91
CA VAL A 203 -1.55 -4.03 8.06
C VAL A 203 -1.41 -2.84 9.02
N ALA A 204 -1.06 -1.65 8.54
CA ALA A 204 -0.99 -0.43 9.35
C ALA A 204 -2.31 -0.15 10.09
N PHE A 205 -3.45 -0.31 9.41
CA PHE A 205 -4.77 -0.18 10.03
C PHE A 205 -5.00 -1.19 11.16
N GLN A 206 -4.52 -2.43 11.02
CA GLN A 206 -4.63 -3.45 12.07
C GLN A 206 -3.66 -3.22 13.23
N GLU A 207 -2.48 -2.63 13.01
CA GLU A 207 -1.57 -2.20 14.07
C GLU A 207 -2.21 -1.11 14.95
N LEU A 208 -2.96 -0.19 14.32
CA LEU A 208 -3.63 0.93 15.00
C LEU A 208 -4.93 0.50 15.71
N THR A 209 -5.78 -0.27 15.04
CA THR A 209 -7.09 -0.66 15.60
C THR A 209 -7.02 -1.78 16.62
N ARG A 210 -5.96 -2.60 16.55
CA ARG A 210 -5.76 -3.76 17.42
C ARG A 210 -7.02 -4.65 17.49
N ASP A 211 -7.65 -4.98 16.35
CA ASP A 211 -8.77 -5.96 16.34
C ASP A 211 -8.24 -7.34 16.75
N GLU A 212 -8.78 -7.91 17.83
CA GLU A 212 -8.39 -9.22 18.38
C GLU A 212 -8.47 -10.36 17.35
N ARG A 213 -9.43 -10.31 16.43
CA ARG A 213 -9.58 -11.31 15.35
C ARG A 213 -8.42 -11.25 14.35
N ARG A 214 -7.65 -10.16 14.39
CA ARG A 214 -6.54 -9.80 13.53
C ARG A 214 -5.22 -9.64 14.29
N ARG A 215 -5.15 -10.16 15.53
CA ARG A 215 -3.95 -10.08 16.38
C ARG A 215 -2.63 -10.48 15.72
N PHE A 216 -2.67 -11.39 14.76
CA PHE A 216 -1.49 -11.80 14.00
C PHE A 216 -0.88 -10.71 13.10
N LEU A 217 -1.57 -9.59 12.89
CA LEU A 217 -1.15 -8.46 12.04
C LEU A 217 -0.54 -7.29 12.82
N TRP A 218 -0.72 -7.23 14.14
CA TRP A 218 -0.58 -5.98 14.91
C TRP A 218 0.82 -5.36 14.96
N ASP A 219 1.85 -6.13 14.63
CA ASP A 219 3.25 -5.69 14.68
C ASP A 219 4.01 -6.12 13.41
N LEU A 220 3.29 -6.45 12.32
CA LEU A 220 3.92 -6.98 11.12
C LEU A 220 4.57 -5.92 10.25
N LEU A 221 4.01 -4.71 10.15
CA LEU A 221 4.57 -3.69 9.28
C LEU A 221 5.90 -3.20 9.86
N THR A 222 5.86 -2.76 11.11
CA THR A 222 7.06 -2.29 11.83
C THR A 222 8.04 -3.41 12.19
N GLY A 223 7.54 -4.65 12.37
CA GLY A 223 8.37 -5.80 12.70
C GLY A 223 9.05 -6.48 11.50
N LEU A 224 8.53 -6.32 10.28
CA LEU A 224 9.08 -6.98 9.09
C LEU A 224 9.72 -6.01 8.10
N ILE A 225 9.22 -4.77 7.99
CA ILE A 225 9.76 -3.79 7.07
C ILE A 225 10.58 -2.76 7.85
N ARG A 226 11.91 -2.91 7.79
CA ARG A 226 12.83 -2.23 8.71
C ARG A 226 12.82 -0.71 8.57
N GLU A 227 12.61 -0.23 7.36
CA GLU A 227 12.64 1.20 7.01
C GLU A 227 11.24 1.74 6.70
N ALA A 228 10.18 1.08 7.15
CA ALA A 228 8.82 1.58 6.97
C ALA A 228 8.62 2.94 7.66
N GLU A 229 8.12 3.92 6.91
CA GLU A 229 7.78 5.24 7.44
C GLU A 229 6.40 5.22 8.11
N GLY A 230 6.31 5.65 9.37
CA GLY A 230 5.03 5.78 10.08
C GLY A 230 4.62 4.56 10.92
N PRO A 231 3.33 4.45 11.32
CA PRO A 231 2.20 5.26 10.85
C PRO A 231 2.28 6.73 11.31
N LEU A 232 2.36 7.65 10.34
CA LEU A 232 2.37 9.09 10.58
C LEU A 232 0.98 9.58 10.96
N ARG A 233 0.86 10.38 12.02
CA ARG A 233 -0.40 11.07 12.33
C ARG A 233 -0.45 12.38 11.56
N LEU A 234 -1.26 12.42 10.49
CA LEU A 234 -1.35 13.57 9.58
C LEU A 234 -2.71 14.26 9.65
#